data_AF-A0A1W1CN55-F1
#
_entry.id   AF-A0A1W1CN55-F1
#
_cell.length_a   1.000
_cell.length_b   1.000
_cell.length_c   1.000
_cell.angle_alpha   90.00
_cell.angle_beta   90.00
_cell.angle_gamma   90.00
#
_symmetry.space_group_name_H-M   'P 1'
#
loop_
_entity.id
_entity.type
_entity.pdbx_description
1 polymer ?
#
loop_
_entity_poly.entity_id
_entity_poly.type
_entity_poly.pdbx_seq_one_letter_code
_entity_poly.pdbx_strand_id
1 'polypeptide(L)'
;MGASVDSLTRVSHIHLFGIAFIFIFLGYIFSMSIGMSEVVKSIIIAIPFGFLIIDISSWWITSIYPAFAWFTIIGGFGYMMAFAIMWFTSMYQMWLLSDKK
;
A
#
# COMPACT_ATOMS: atom_id res chain seq x y z
N MET A 1 4.08 13.65 -25.76
CA MET A 1 2.65 13.80 -25.42
C MET A 1 2.40 13.01 -24.15
N GLY A 2 1.87 13.64 -23.10
CA GLY A 2 1.47 12.93 -21.88
C GLY A 2 0.39 11.89 -22.18
N ALA A 3 0.20 10.92 -21.27
CA ALA A 3 -0.82 9.90 -21.43
C ALA A 3 -2.24 10.51 -21.48
N SER A 4 -3.15 9.88 -22.24
CA SER A 4 -4.52 10.38 -22.40
C SER A 4 -5.32 10.22 -21.11
N VAL A 5 -6.37 11.05 -20.95
CA VAL A 5 -7.28 10.98 -19.80
C VAL A 5 -7.96 9.61 -19.68
N ASP A 6 -8.33 8.97 -20.80
CA ASP A 6 -8.90 7.62 -20.80
C ASP A 6 -7.91 6.58 -20.25
N SER A 7 -6.65 6.65 -20.70
CA SER A 7 -5.60 5.78 -20.22
C SER A 7 -5.33 6.00 -18.72
N LEU A 8 -5.20 7.25 -18.29
CA LEU A 8 -4.99 7.59 -16.88
C LEU A 8 -6.14 7.12 -15.99
N THR A 9 -7.38 7.32 -16.41
CA THR A 9 -8.57 6.89 -15.66
C THR A 9 -8.61 5.38 -15.50
N ARG A 10 -8.37 4.64 -16.59
CA ARG A 10 -8.34 3.18 -16.58
C ARG A 10 -7.27 2.63 -15.65
N VAL A 11 -6.04 3.12 -15.78
CA VAL A 11 -4.91 2.64 -14.97
C VAL A 11 -5.09 3.01 -13.50
N SER A 12 -5.60 4.21 -13.21
CA SER A 12 -5.95 4.65 -11.85
C SER A 12 -6.99 3.73 -11.22
N HIS A 13 -8.06 3.38 -11.94
CA HIS A 13 -9.10 2.48 -11.43
C HIS A 13 -8.57 1.09 -11.11
N ILE A 14 -7.80 0.49 -12.03
CA ILE A 14 -7.24 -0.86 -11.85
C ILE A 14 -6.29 -0.90 -10.65
N HIS A 15 -5.44 0.12 -10.48
CA HIS A 15 -4.52 0.16 -9.34
C HIS A 15 -5.23 0.43 -8.02
N LEU A 16 -6.16 1.40 -8.00
CA LEU A 16 -6.92 1.71 -6.80
C LEU A 16 -7.69 0.48 -6.32
N PHE A 17 -8.36 -0.22 -7.23
CA PHE A 17 -9.09 -1.44 -6.91
C PHE A 17 -8.16 -2.58 -6.50
N GLY A 18 -7.17 -2.93 -7.33
CA GLY A 18 -6.31 -4.10 -7.10
C GLY A 18 -5.45 -3.99 -5.85
N ILE A 19 -4.77 -2.85 -5.67
CA ILE A 19 -3.88 -2.64 -4.52
C ILE A 19 -4.69 -2.54 -3.23
N ALA A 20 -5.78 -1.75 -3.21
CA ALA A 20 -6.62 -1.65 -2.03
C ALA A 20 -7.23 -3.00 -1.64
N PHE A 21 -7.66 -3.81 -2.61
CA PHE A 21 -8.19 -5.15 -2.36
C PHE A 21 -7.18 -6.02 -1.61
N ILE A 22 -5.92 -6.09 -2.07
CA ILE A 22 -4.86 -6.87 -1.40
C ILE A 22 -4.61 -6.35 0.02
N PHE A 23 -4.50 -5.03 0.20
CA PHE A 23 -4.19 -4.44 1.50
C PHE A 23 -5.31 -4.57 2.53
N ILE A 24 -6.58 -4.67 2.11
CA ILE A 24 -7.69 -4.98 3.02
C ILE A 24 -7.49 -6.37 3.64
N PHE A 25 -7.20 -7.40 2.84
CA PHE A 25 -6.98 -8.75 3.37
C PHE A 25 -5.69 -8.83 4.21
N LEU A 26 -4.59 -8.25 3.73
CA LEU A 26 -3.34 -8.25 4.47
C LEU A 26 -3.47 -7.51 5.81
N GLY A 27 -4.12 -6.33 5.80
CA GLY A 27 -4.40 -5.55 6.99
C GLY A 27 -5.29 -6.28 7.99
N TYR A 28 -6.29 -7.01 7.51
CA TYR A 28 -7.15 -7.86 8.34
C TYR A 28 -6.38 -9.01 9.01
N ILE A 29 -5.50 -9.68 8.26
CA ILE A 29 -4.63 -10.71 8.85
C ILE A 29 -3.70 -10.09 9.89
N PHE A 30 -3.07 -8.97 9.55
CA PHE A 30 -2.14 -8.27 10.43
C PHE A 30 -2.81 -7.67 11.68
N SER A 31 -4.09 -7.29 11.64
CA SER A 31 -4.78 -6.78 12.83
C SER A 31 -4.87 -7.81 13.95
N MET A 32 -4.87 -9.10 13.59
CA MET A 32 -4.83 -10.22 14.53
C MET A 32 -3.43 -10.49 15.12
N SER A 33 -2.40 -9.73 14.71
CA SER A 33 -1.05 -9.89 15.24
C SER A 33 -0.95 -9.53 16.72
N ILE A 34 -0.07 -10.23 17.45
CA ILE A 34 0.21 -9.99 18.87
C ILE A 34 1.52 -9.22 19.08
N GLY A 35 1.68 -8.55 20.22
CA GLY A 35 2.92 -7.84 20.58
C GLY A 35 3.04 -6.39 20.10
N MET A 36 2.00 -5.84 19.46
CA MET A 36 1.90 -4.43 19.09
C MET A 36 0.60 -3.83 19.64
N SER A 37 0.63 -2.55 20.00
CA SER A 37 -0.58 -1.83 20.42
C SER A 37 -1.55 -1.66 19.25
N GLU A 38 -2.85 -1.61 19.54
CA GLU A 38 -3.89 -1.49 18.51
C GLU A 38 -3.73 -0.22 17.67
N VAL A 39 -3.36 0.90 18.31
CA VAL A 39 -3.12 2.17 17.62
C VAL A 39 -2.01 2.05 16.56
N VAL A 40 -0.89 1.42 16.91
CA VAL A 40 0.23 1.26 15.98
C VAL A 40 -0.19 0.37 14.80
N LYS A 41 -0.94 -0.70 15.06
CA LYS A 41 -1.46 -1.56 13.98
C LYS A 41 -2.37 -0.78 13.03
N SER A 42 -3.32 -0.01 13.57
CA SER A 42 -4.24 0.80 12.77
C SER A 42 -3.51 1.82 11.88
N ILE A 43 -2.45 2.46 12.41
CA ILE A 43 -1.63 3.38 11.62
C ILE A 43 -0.94 2.63 10.47
N ILE A 44 -0.30 1.49 10.74
CA ILE A 44 0.41 0.71 9.72
C ILE A 44 -0.55 0.22 8.63
N ILE A 45 -1.77 -0.20 9.01
CA ILE A 45 -2.80 -0.63 8.06
C ILE A 45 -3.26 0.54 7.18
N ALA A 46 -3.31 1.76 7.69
CA ALA A 46 -3.74 2.94 6.93
C ALA A 46 -2.69 3.46 5.94
N ILE A 47 -1.39 3.28 6.23
CA ILE A 47 -0.26 3.78 5.43
C ILE A 47 -0.37 3.43 3.92
N PRO A 48 -0.59 2.16 3.52
CA PRO A 48 -0.72 1.80 2.11
C PRO A 48 -1.78 2.59 1.35
N PHE A 49 -2.92 2.86 1.98
CA PHE A 49 -4.02 3.59 1.35
C PHE A 49 -3.66 5.07 1.15
N GLY A 50 -2.98 5.69 2.11
CA GLY A 50 -2.48 7.06 1.97
C GLY A 50 -1.46 7.18 0.83
N PHE A 51 -0.48 6.27 0.76
CA PHE A 51 0.52 6.27 -0.32
C PHE A 51 -0.06 5.89 -1.68
N LEU A 52 -1.10 5.05 -1.75
CA LEU A 52 -1.81 4.73 -3.00
C LEU A 52 -2.49 5.97 -3.60
N ILE A 53 -3.05 6.84 -2.75
CA ILE A 53 -3.62 8.13 -3.20
C ILE A 53 -2.52 9.03 -3.77
N ILE A 54 -1.37 9.12 -3.08
CA ILE A 54 -0.20 9.89 -3.55
C ILE A 54 0.30 9.35 -4.89
N ASP A 55 0.41 8.03 -5.03
CA ASP A 55 0.89 7.37 -6.23
C ASP A 55 0.00 7.68 -7.45
N ILE A 56 -1.30 7.44 -7.34
CA ILE A 56 -2.24 7.75 -8.43
C ILE A 56 -2.23 9.25 -8.75
N SER A 57 -2.32 10.11 -7.72
CA SER A 57 -2.30 11.57 -7.92
C SER A 57 -1.03 12.03 -8.64
N SER A 58 0.11 11.38 -8.35
CA SER A 58 1.38 11.70 -8.99
C SER A 58 1.37 11.41 -10.50
N TRP A 59 0.66 10.37 -10.98
CA TRP A 59 0.57 10.10 -12.43
C TRP A 59 -0.20 11.19 -13.17
N TRP A 60 -1.30 11.66 -12.56
CA TRP A 60 -2.08 12.77 -13.09
C TRP A 60 -1.24 14.04 -13.19
N ILE A 61 -0.48 14.37 -12.16
CA ILE A 61 0.36 15.58 -12.17
C ILE A 61 1.58 15.41 -13.09
N THR A 62 2.20 14.23 -13.11
CA THR A 62 3.37 13.93 -13.96
C THR A 62 3.04 14.01 -15.45
N SER A 63 1.78 13.77 -15.82
CA SER A 63 1.30 13.99 -17.20
C SER A 63 1.42 15.45 -17.67
N ILE A 64 1.48 16.40 -16.73
CA ILE A 64 1.63 17.85 -16.96
C ILE A 64 3.05 18.31 -16.61
N TYR A 65 3.60 17.87 -15.47
CA TYR A 65 4.91 18.26 -14.93
C TYR A 65 5.78 17.03 -14.61
N PRO A 66 6.75 16.67 -15.47
CA PRO A 66 7.55 15.45 -15.33
C PRO A 66 8.30 15.26 -14.00
N ALA A 67 8.61 16.35 -13.29
CA ALA A 67 9.30 16.31 -12.01
C ALA A 67 8.50 15.58 -10.90
N PHE A 68 7.18 15.44 -11.05
CA PHE A 68 6.35 14.74 -10.08
C PHE A 68 6.51 13.21 -10.10
N ALA A 69 7.30 12.65 -11.03
CA ALA A 69 7.63 11.23 -11.06
C ALA A 69 8.30 10.74 -9.77
N TRP A 70 8.98 11.63 -9.02
CA TRP A 70 9.52 11.29 -7.70
C TRP A 70 8.44 10.88 -6.70
N PHE A 71 7.25 11.48 -6.77
CA PHE A 71 6.13 11.10 -5.90
C PHE A 71 5.57 9.72 -6.22
N THR A 72 5.63 9.29 -7.49
CA THR A 72 5.32 7.92 -7.88
C THR A 72 6.26 6.92 -7.21
N ILE A 73 7.57 7.22 -7.22
CA ILE A 73 8.58 6.35 -6.60
C ILE A 73 8.39 6.30 -5.08
N ILE A 74 8.16 7.44 -4.43
CA ILE A 74 7.92 7.53 -2.99
C ILE A 74 6.61 6.82 -2.61
N GLY A 75 5.55 7.00 -3.39
CA GLY A 75 4.27 6.30 -3.26
C GLY A 75 4.47 4.79 -3.29
N GLY A 76 5.10 4.32 -4.37
CA GLY A 76 5.52 2.94 -4.59
C GLY A 76 6.23 2.33 -3.39
N PHE A 77 7.29 3.00 -2.94
CA PHE A 77 8.10 2.54 -1.83
C PHE A 77 7.33 2.52 -0.51
N GLY A 78 6.51 3.53 -0.25
CA GLY A 78 5.75 3.69 1.00
C GLY A 78 4.77 2.54 1.24
N TYR A 79 3.95 2.19 0.24
CA TYR A 79 3.02 1.07 0.41
C TYR A 79 3.74 -0.29 0.41
N MET A 80 4.86 -0.46 -0.30
CA MET A 80 5.67 -1.68 -0.27
C MET A 80 6.37 -1.92 1.08
N MET A 81 6.82 -0.85 1.74
CA MET A 81 7.38 -0.93 3.09
C MET A 81 6.32 -1.39 4.10
N ALA A 82 5.13 -0.80 4.05
CA ALA A 82 4.01 -1.21 4.89
C ALA A 82 3.57 -2.65 4.61
N PHE A 83 3.56 -3.07 3.34
CA PHE A 83 3.35 -4.47 2.95
C PHE A 83 4.37 -5.39 3.62
N ALA A 84 5.66 -5.08 3.51
CA ALA A 84 6.72 -5.90 4.07
C ALA A 84 6.53 -6.09 5.58
N ILE A 85 6.30 -4.99 6.32
CA ILE A 85 6.05 -5.04 7.77
C ILE A 85 4.88 -5.98 8.07
N MET A 86 3.70 -5.72 7.50
CA MET A 86 2.49 -6.52 7.78
C MET A 86 2.65 -7.97 7.39
N TRP A 87 3.27 -8.24 6.24
CA TRP A 87 3.45 -9.59 5.71
C TRP A 87 4.43 -10.38 6.58
N PHE A 88 5.65 -9.87 6.82
CA PHE A 88 6.65 -10.58 7.61
C PHE A 88 6.17 -10.83 9.04
N THR A 89 5.53 -9.85 9.68
CA THR A 89 4.99 -10.05 11.04
C THR A 89 3.89 -11.11 11.06
N SER A 90 2.99 -11.11 10.07
CA SER A 90 1.88 -12.07 10.02
C SER A 90 2.40 -13.49 9.77
N MET A 91 3.33 -13.66 8.82
CA MET A 91 3.91 -14.96 8.50
C MET A 91 4.78 -15.50 9.64
N TYR A 92 5.57 -14.65 10.28
CA TYR A 92 6.34 -15.02 11.47
C TYR A 92 5.43 -15.52 12.59
N GLN A 93 4.32 -14.81 12.84
CA GLN A 93 3.39 -15.17 13.91
C GLN A 93 2.59 -16.44 13.61
N MET A 94 2.12 -16.59 12.38
CA MET A 94 1.31 -17.75 11.99
C MET A 94 2.12 -19.04 11.86
N TRP A 95 3.35 -18.99 11.36
CA TRP A 95 4.11 -20.21 11.06
C TRP A 95 5.24 -20.53 12.06
N LEU A 96 5.88 -19.52 12.66
CA LEU A 96 7.05 -19.76 13.53
C LEU A 96 6.74 -19.65 15.02
N LEU A 97 5.81 -18.77 15.40
CA LEU A 97 5.36 -18.63 16.79
C LEU A 97 4.22 -19.60 17.13
N SER A 98 3.37 -19.97 16.16
CA SER A 98 2.27 -20.91 16.40
C SER A 98 2.76 -22.28 16.87
N ASP A 99 3.92 -22.74 16.38
CA ASP A 99 4.53 -24.03 16.77
C ASP A 99 5.18 -24.04 18.15
N LYS A 100 5.27 -22.88 18.83
CA LYS A 100 5.87 -22.77 20.17
C LYS A 100 4.85 -22.72 21.31
N LYS A 101 3.61 -23.11 21.05
CA LYS A 101 2.52 -23.09 22.04
C LYS A 101 2.07 -24.49 22.45
#